data_AF-A0A2S5XB20-F1
#
_entry.id   AF-A0A2S5XB20-F1
#
_cell.length_a   1.000
_cell.length_b   1.000
_cell.length_c   1.000
_cell.angle_alpha   90.00
_cell.angle_beta   90.00
_cell.angle_gamma   90.00
#
_symmetry.space_group_name_H-M   'P 1'
#
loop_
_entity.id
_entity.type
_entity.pdbx_description
1 polymer ?
#
loop_
_entity_poly.entity_id
_entity_poly.type
_entity_poly.pdbx_seq_one_letter_code
_entity_poly.pdbx_strand_id
1 'polypeptide(L)'
;MGIPLSHLYALNAIAEAGTLRASDLAAAIGITAGAASKLIDRLERDGHCSRRANPDDRRSALVELTAAGTRTQLDGSVALEEHLSSRLGPTLTSEARDGLALHLRSIATPTTTPSTQGKASR
;
A
#
# COMPACT_ATOMS: atom_id res chain seq x y z
N MET A 1 -2.75 -18.30 -9.48
CA MET A 1 -2.91 -18.37 -8.01
C MET A 1 -3.34 -16.99 -7.53
N GLY A 2 -4.55 -16.85 -7.00
CA GLY A 2 -5.09 -15.54 -6.63
C GLY A 2 -4.59 -15.10 -5.26
N ILE A 3 -3.81 -14.02 -5.20
CA ILE A 3 -3.48 -13.36 -3.94
C ILE A 3 -4.67 -12.49 -3.48
N PRO A 4 -4.94 -12.37 -2.17
CA PRO A 4 -5.91 -11.41 -1.68
C PRO A 4 -5.54 -9.98 -2.10
N LEU A 5 -6.52 -9.15 -2.45
CA LEU A 5 -6.27 -7.77 -2.87
C LEU A 5 -5.55 -6.94 -1.80
N SER A 6 -5.82 -7.20 -0.52
CA SER A 6 -5.11 -6.57 0.60
C SER A 6 -3.63 -6.96 0.67
N HIS A 7 -3.28 -8.18 0.27
CA HIS A 7 -1.89 -8.61 0.16
C HIS A 7 -1.21 -7.89 -1.00
N LEU A 8 -1.89 -7.78 -2.16
CA LEU A 8 -1.37 -7.02 -3.30
C LEU A 8 -1.11 -5.56 -2.96
N TYR A 9 -2.01 -4.88 -2.23
CA TYR A 9 -1.78 -3.50 -1.80
C TYR A 9 -0.56 -3.35 -0.89
N ALA A 10 -0.35 -4.27 0.04
CA ALA A 10 0.85 -4.24 0.87
C ALA A 10 2.12 -4.48 0.05
N LEU A 11 2.09 -5.43 -0.88
CA LEU A 11 3.23 -5.69 -1.77
C LEU A 11 3.55 -4.47 -2.64
N ASN A 12 2.53 -3.79 -3.18
CA ASN A 12 2.71 -2.55 -3.95
C ASN A 12 3.35 -1.44 -3.11
N ALA A 13 2.87 -1.23 -1.88
CA ALA A 13 3.43 -0.21 -0.99
C ALA A 13 4.91 -0.49 -0.65
N ILE A 14 5.27 -1.74 -0.38
CA ILE A 14 6.66 -2.13 -0.12
C ILE A 14 7.52 -1.96 -1.38
N ALA A 15 7.01 -2.35 -2.56
CA ALA A 15 7.71 -2.19 -3.83
C ALA A 15 8.01 -0.72 -4.16
N GLU A 16 7.03 0.17 -3.97
CA GLU A 16 7.15 1.60 -4.26
C GLU A 16 8.20 2.28 -3.36
N ALA A 17 8.24 1.91 -2.08
CA ALA A 17 9.18 2.46 -1.12
C ALA A 17 10.55 1.74 -1.11
N GLY A 18 10.67 0.59 -1.76
CA GLY A 18 11.81 -0.33 -1.67
C GLY A 18 11.89 -1.07 -0.33
N THR A 19 11.90 -0.33 0.78
CA THR A 19 11.81 -0.89 2.15
C THR A 19 10.93 -0.01 3.05
N LEU A 20 10.11 -0.60 3.92
CA LEU A 20 9.23 0.13 4.85
C LEU A 20 9.29 -0.41 6.28
N ARG A 21 9.11 0.46 7.27
CA ARG A 21 8.76 0.01 8.63
C ARG A 21 7.33 -0.51 8.64
N ALA A 22 7.00 -1.42 9.56
CA ALA A 22 5.63 -1.92 9.72
C ALA A 22 4.60 -0.79 10.03
N SER A 23 5.02 0.24 10.76
CA SER A 23 4.21 1.44 11.02
C SER A 23 3.91 2.22 9.74
N ASP A 24 4.89 2.33 8.86
CA ASP A 24 4.80 3.14 7.66
C ASP A 24 3.96 2.41 6.62
N LEU A 25 4.08 1.08 6.56
CA LEU A 25 3.13 0.24 5.81
C LEU A 25 1.70 0.45 6.32
N ALA A 26 1.48 0.41 7.63
CA ALA A 26 0.15 0.59 8.21
C ALA A 26 -0.47 1.94 7.79
N ALA A 27 0.32 3.02 7.83
CA ALA A 27 -0.10 4.33 7.35
C ALA A 27 -0.38 4.35 5.85
N ALA A 28 0.49 3.72 5.04
CA ALA A 28 0.40 3.71 3.58
C ALA A 28 -0.88 3.00 3.08
N ILE A 29 -1.30 1.91 3.72
CA ILE A 29 -2.49 1.14 3.29
C ILE A 29 -3.71 1.37 4.19
N GLY A 30 -3.65 2.34 5.10
CA GLY A 30 -4.80 2.77 5.91
C GLY A 30 -5.32 1.73 6.91
N ILE A 31 -4.43 0.96 7.54
CA ILE A 31 -4.79 -0.07 8.53
C ILE A 31 -4.12 0.18 9.89
N THR A 32 -4.54 -0.56 10.92
CA THR A 32 -3.91 -0.49 12.24
C THR A 32 -2.53 -1.15 12.23
N ALA A 33 -1.63 -0.70 13.11
CA ALA A 33 -0.30 -1.31 13.26
C ALA A 33 -0.36 -2.83 13.55
N GLY A 34 -1.30 -3.27 14.40
CA GLY A 34 -1.48 -4.70 14.67
C GLY A 34 -1.96 -5.51 13.47
N ALA A 35 -2.80 -4.91 12.61
CA ALA A 35 -3.22 -5.54 11.36
C ALA A 35 -2.07 -5.61 10.35
N ALA A 36 -1.25 -4.55 10.26
CA ALA A 36 -0.07 -4.52 9.41
C ALA A 36 0.95 -5.59 9.83
N SER A 37 1.22 -5.74 11.14
CA SER A 37 2.12 -6.80 11.64
C SER A 37 1.62 -8.19 11.22
N LYS A 38 0.33 -8.50 11.44
CA LYS A 38 -0.25 -9.80 11.03
C LYS A 38 -0.24 -10.02 9.52
N LEU A 39 -0.36 -8.95 8.73
CA LEU A 39 -0.25 -9.02 7.28
C LEU A 39 1.17 -9.33 6.86
N ILE A 40 2.16 -8.61 7.39
CA ILE A 40 3.58 -8.87 7.13
C ILE A 40 3.96 -10.28 7.57
N ASP A 41 3.51 -10.75 8.73
CA ASP A 41 3.78 -12.12 9.20
C ASP A 41 3.23 -13.19 8.24
N ARG A 42 2.15 -12.90 7.50
CA ARG A 42 1.62 -13.78 6.46
C ARG A 42 2.46 -13.71 5.20
N LEU A 43 2.76 -12.51 4.71
CA LEU A 43 3.60 -12.33 3.53
C LEU A 43 4.99 -12.94 3.71
N GLU A 44 5.56 -12.84 4.92
CA GLU A 44 6.85 -13.44 5.27
C GLU A 44 6.77 -14.97 5.31
N ARG A 45 5.72 -15.53 5.93
CA ARG A 45 5.48 -16.99 5.94
C ARG A 45 5.29 -17.56 4.53
N ASP A 46 4.65 -16.80 3.65
CA ASP A 46 4.40 -17.17 2.26
C ASP A 46 5.63 -16.90 1.36
N GLY A 47 6.72 -16.36 1.93
CA GLY A 47 7.99 -16.12 1.25
C GLY A 47 8.00 -14.88 0.36
N HIS A 48 7.03 -13.98 0.48
CA HIS A 48 6.91 -12.77 -0.33
C HIS A 48 7.68 -11.56 0.22
N CYS A 49 7.95 -11.51 1.53
CA CYS A 49 8.76 -10.45 2.12
C CYS A 49 9.75 -11.00 3.14
N SER A 50 10.75 -10.19 3.47
CA SER A 50 11.69 -10.43 4.57
C SER A 50 11.77 -9.22 5.48
N ARG A 51 12.05 -9.48 6.76
CA ARG A 51 12.37 -8.44 7.74
C ARG A 51 13.86 -8.39 8.01
N ARG A 52 14.41 -7.19 8.10
CA ARG A 52 15.77 -6.93 8.59
C ARG A 52 15.76 -5.89 9.71
N ALA A 53 16.77 -5.98 10.58
CA ALA A 53 16.95 -4.99 11.63
C ALA A 53 17.09 -3.58 11.03
N ASN A 54 16.40 -2.61 11.62
CA ASN A 54 16.56 -1.22 11.20
C ASN A 54 17.82 -0.63 11.86
N PRO A 55 18.83 -0.19 11.07
CA PRO A 55 20.07 0.36 11.61
C PRO A 55 19.85 1.66 12.40
N ASP A 56 18.81 2.43 12.07
CA ASP A 56 18.53 3.73 12.68
C ASP A 56 17.64 3.62 13.92
N ASP A 57 16.98 2.48 14.12
CA ASP A 57 16.06 2.27 15.23
C ASP A 57 15.90 0.78 15.55
N ARG A 58 16.69 0.32 16.54
CA ARG A 58 16.69 -1.05 17.07
C ARG A 58 15.33 -1.57 17.57
N ARG A 59 14.33 -0.70 17.76
CA ARG A 59 12.97 -1.09 18.16
C ARG A 59 12.05 -1.37 16.97
N SER A 60 12.54 -1.17 15.75
CA SER A 60 11.79 -1.40 14.52
C SER A 60 12.53 -2.34 13.56
N ALA A 61 11.78 -2.92 12.62
CA ALA A 61 12.30 -3.71 11.52
C ALA A 61 11.89 -3.06 10.19
N LEU A 62 12.75 -3.19 9.20
CA LEU A 62 12.46 -2.84 7.81
C LEU A 62 11.96 -4.09 7.08
N VAL A 63 10.90 -3.94 6.31
CA VAL A 63 10.29 -4.96 5.47
C VAL A 63 10.64 -4.66 4.03
N GLU A 64 11.05 -5.68 3.29
CA GLU A 64 11.37 -5.60 1.86
C GLU A 64 10.81 -6.81 1.12
N LEU A 65 10.58 -6.67 -0.19
CA LEU A 65 10.12 -7.80 -1.01
C LEU A 65 11.26 -8.78 -1.28
N THR A 66 10.94 -10.06 -1.24
CA THR A 66 11.79 -11.09 -1.84
C THR A 66 11.60 -11.10 -3.35
N ALA A 67 12.46 -11.81 -4.08
CA ALA A 67 12.25 -12.03 -5.52
C ALA A 67 10.89 -12.68 -5.85
N ALA A 68 10.43 -13.62 -5.01
CA ALA A 68 9.11 -14.24 -5.15
C ALA A 68 7.98 -13.24 -4.87
N GLY A 69 8.17 -12.35 -3.88
CA GLY A 69 7.27 -11.24 -3.60
C GLY A 69 7.16 -10.26 -4.75
N THR A 70 8.28 -9.82 -5.33
CA THR A 70 8.30 -8.93 -6.49
C THR A 70 7.56 -9.55 -7.68
N ARG A 71 7.79 -10.83 -7.97
CA ARG A 71 7.06 -11.52 -9.04
C ARG A 71 5.55 -11.56 -8.77
N THR A 72 5.19 -11.91 -7.55
CA THR A 72 3.78 -11.97 -7.12
C THR A 72 3.09 -10.62 -7.19
N GLN A 73 3.81 -9.56 -6.84
CA GLN A 73 3.35 -8.17 -6.94
C GLN A 73 3.09 -7.76 -8.39
N LEU A 74 4.02 -8.05 -9.30
CA LEU A 74 3.88 -7.76 -10.72
C LEU A 74 2.71 -8.55 -11.34
N ASP A 75 2.69 -9.87 -11.13
CA ASP A 75 1.64 -10.74 -11.66
C ASP A 75 0.25 -10.31 -11.14
N GLY A 76 0.16 -9.97 -9.85
CA GLY A 76 -1.06 -9.47 -9.24
C GLY A 76 -1.52 -8.11 -9.77
N SER A 77 -0.58 -7.20 -10.06
CA SER A 77 -0.89 -5.87 -10.60
C SER A 77 -1.44 -5.95 -12.01
N VAL A 78 -0.83 -6.78 -12.87
CA VAL A 78 -1.34 -7.05 -14.23
C VAL A 78 -2.73 -7.67 -14.16
N ALA A 79 -2.92 -8.70 -13.33
CA ALA A 79 -4.22 -9.35 -13.19
C ALA A 79 -5.32 -8.40 -12.69
N LEU A 80 -4.99 -7.48 -11.77
CA LEU A 80 -5.93 -6.47 -11.29
C LEU A 80 -6.28 -5.48 -12.40
N GLU A 81 -5.28 -4.98 -13.14
CA GLU A 81 -5.50 -4.05 -14.25
C GLU A 81 -6.38 -4.68 -15.35
N GLU A 82 -6.08 -5.91 -15.75
CA GLU A 82 -6.88 -6.67 -16.71
C GLU A 82 -8.33 -6.85 -16.22
N HIS A 83 -8.50 -7.20 -14.93
CA HIS A 83 -9.83 -7.38 -14.35
C HIS A 83 -10.63 -6.07 -14.33
N LEU A 84 -10.01 -4.96 -13.93
CA LEU A 84 -10.65 -3.65 -13.90
C LEU A 84 -10.98 -3.16 -15.31
N SER A 85 -10.05 -3.32 -16.26
CA SER A 85 -10.25 -2.97 -17.67
C SER A 85 -11.42 -3.75 -18.28
N SER A 86 -11.48 -5.06 -18.05
CA SER A 86 -12.59 -5.92 -18.52
C SER A 86 -13.95 -5.52 -17.93
N ARG A 87 -13.99 -5.18 -16.64
CA ARG A 87 -15.26 -4.90 -15.92
C ARG A 87 -15.75 -3.47 -16.12
N LEU A 88 -14.83 -2.51 -16.14
CA LEU A 88 -15.17 -1.08 -16.17
C LEU A 88 -14.98 -0.47 -17.55
N GLY A 89 -14.09 -1.01 -18.38
CA GLY A 89 -13.78 -0.47 -19.72
C GLY A 89 -14.99 -0.29 -20.64
N PRO A 90 -15.95 -1.24 -20.71
CA PRO A 90 -17.15 -1.07 -21.52
C PRO A 90 -18.06 0.07 -21.06
N THR A 91 -18.02 0.44 -19.78
CA THR A 91 -18.90 1.45 -19.17
C THR A 91 -18.20 2.81 -19.03
N LEU A 92 -16.90 2.81 -18.74
CA LEU A 92 -16.08 4.01 -18.62
C LEU A 92 -15.53 4.38 -20.01
N THR A 93 -16.34 5.09 -20.79
CA THR A 93 -15.86 5.81 -21.98
C THR A 93 -14.70 6.75 -21.59
N SER A 94 -13.89 7.16 -22.57
CA SER A 94 -12.78 8.08 -22.30
C SER A 94 -13.23 9.37 -21.60
N GLU A 95 -14.37 9.93 -22.02
CA GLU A 95 -14.97 11.11 -21.40
C GLU A 95 -15.40 10.87 -19.94
N ALA A 96 -16.09 9.76 -19.66
CA ALA A 96 -16.48 9.41 -18.29
C ALA A 96 -15.27 9.16 -17.39
N ARG A 97 -14.20 8.55 -17.94
CA ARG A 97 -12.93 8.31 -17.23
C ARG A 97 -12.25 9.63 -16.87
N ASP A 98 -12.19 10.58 -17.79
CA ASP A 98 -11.56 11.89 -17.55
C ASP A 98 -12.31 12.70 -16.48
N GLY A 99 -13.65 12.70 -16.54
CA GLY A 99 -14.50 13.32 -15.52
C GLY A 99 -14.33 12.69 -14.14
N LEU A 100 -14.35 11.35 -14.06
CA LEU A 100 -14.12 10.64 -12.80
C LEU A 100 -12.72 10.92 -12.23
N ALA A 101 -11.69 10.89 -13.08
CA ALA A 101 -10.33 11.14 -12.67
C ALA A 101 -10.13 12.58 -12.16
N LEU A 102 -10.81 13.57 -12.75
CA LEU A 102 -10.81 14.94 -12.27
C LEU A 102 -11.33 15.04 -10.82
N HIS A 103 -12.47 14.43 -10.53
CA HIS A 103 -13.07 14.47 -9.20
C HIS A 103 -12.26 13.68 -8.16
N LEU A 104 -11.75 12.50 -8.52
CA LEU A 104 -10.90 11.71 -7.60
C LEU A 104 -9.62 12.46 -7.23
N ARG A 105 -8.96 13.14 -8.18
CA ARG A 105 -7.80 13.99 -7.88
C ARG A 105 -8.13 15.12 -6.91
N SER A 106 -9.28 15.75 -7.07
CA SER A 106 -9.74 16.80 -6.15
C SER A 106 -10.01 16.29 -4.73
N ILE A 107 -10.40 15.03 -4.57
CA ILE A 107 -10.61 14.40 -3.25
C ILE A 107 -9.26 13.95 -2.66
N ALA A 108 -8.35 13.48 -3.50
CA ALA A 108 -7.05 12.95 -3.08
C ALA A 108 -6.03 14.03 -2.69
N THR A 109 -6.21 15.29 -3.09
CA THR A 109 -5.40 16.39 -2.56
C THR A 109 -5.73 16.57 -1.07
N PRO A 110 -4.76 16.36 -0.16
CA PRO A 110 -5.03 16.56 1.26
C PRO A 110 -5.39 18.03 1.46
N THR A 111 -6.63 18.29 1.85
CA THR A 111 -7.02 19.57 2.42
C THR A 111 -6.28 19.68 3.74
N THR A 112 -5.09 20.30 3.71
CA THR A 112 -4.35 20.64 4.92
C THR A 112 -5.15 21.69 5.69
N THR A 113 -6.10 21.25 6.51
CA THR A 113 -6.67 22.06 7.57
C THR A 113 -5.56 22.25 8.61
N PRO A 114 -5.05 23.47 8.86
CA PRO A 114 -3.97 23.67 9.80
C PRO A 114 -4.48 23.35 11.22
N SER A 115 -3.90 22.33 11.86
CA SER A 115 -4.15 22.04 13.27
C SER A 115 -3.44 23.08 14.13
N THR A 116 -4.21 23.93 14.79
CA THR A 116 -3.74 24.89 15.79
C THR A 116 -3.01 24.17 16.93
N GLN A 117 -1.69 24.35 17.01
CA GLN A 117 -0.92 24.08 18.22
C GLN A 117 -1.38 25.00 19.35
N GLY A 118 -1.95 24.42 20.40
CA GLY A 118 -2.15 25.07 21.70
C GLY A 118 -1.35 24.33 22.77
N LYS A 119 -0.14 24.82 23.04
CA LYS A 119 0.69 24.44 24.20
C LYS A 119 -0.06 24.75 25.50
N ALA A 120 0.00 23.85 26.48
CA ALA A 120 -0.11 24.18 27.90
C ALA A 120 1.05 23.49 28.63
N SER A 121 2.11 24.26 28.83
CA SER A 121 3.26 23.93 29.68
C SER A 121 2.83 23.96 31.15
N ARG A 122 3.39 23.02 31.92
CA ARG A 122 3.61 23.17 33.36
C ARG A 122 4.73 24.17 33.63
#